data_AF-A0A0D2JVX4-F1
#
_entry.id   AF-A0A0D2JVX4-F1
#
_cell.length_a   1.000
_cell.length_b   1.000
_cell.length_c   1.000
_cell.angle_alpha   90.00
_cell.angle_beta   90.00
_cell.angle_gamma   90.00
#
_symmetry.space_group_name_H-M   'P 1'
#
loop_
_entity.id
_entity.type
_entity.pdbx_description
1 polymer ?
#
loop_
_entity_poly.entity_id
_entity_poly.type
_entity_poly.pdbx_seq_one_letter_code
_entity_poly.pdbx_strand_id
1 'polypeptide(L)'
;MRQDKILIQGCDRHGRAIAVFVGGRHVPGGLEPRPLATTSSGGAGSRDPAGAPSDQLEVQRFYCYCADATLAECDPVINPGGRSVFILDVGEFGWKNVDLLGAKTLFGMIQAHYVERLAVLYVHNAGAALYHLYRLVYPFIDPVTRDKIVFLPPDAGAAREILARDIDLALLPPSLGGIGKARSVPEVWAEIDARRAAEVAGVAAAAAAAADSSDDLTVNIDAAAARAKGAAAARGPAAAAKLNAAAAVEVAA
;
A
#
# COMPACT_ATOMS: atom_id res chain seq x y z
N MET A 1 -14.02 4.31 -17.65
CA MET A 1 -14.42 3.27 -16.67
C MET A 1 -15.11 3.87 -15.46
N ARG A 2 -16.22 3.29 -15.00
CA ARG A 2 -16.79 3.59 -13.68
C ARG A 2 -15.85 3.04 -12.60
N GLN A 3 -15.17 3.93 -11.85
CA GLN A 3 -14.12 3.56 -10.89
C GLN A 3 -14.66 3.15 -9.50
N ASP A 4 -15.98 3.20 -9.31
CA ASP A 4 -16.68 2.94 -8.05
C ASP A 4 -17.01 1.46 -7.80
N LYS A 5 -16.52 0.55 -8.67
CA LYS A 5 -16.75 -0.90 -8.57
C LYS A 5 -15.72 -1.64 -7.70
N ILE A 6 -14.60 -1.00 -7.37
CA ILE A 6 -13.59 -1.53 -6.44
C ILE A 6 -13.46 -0.54 -5.28
N LEU A 7 -13.54 -1.05 -4.06
CA LEU A 7 -13.38 -0.30 -2.82
C LEU A 7 -12.25 -0.93 -2.00
N ILE A 8 -11.53 -0.16 -1.21
CA ILE A 8 -10.44 -0.68 -0.36
C ILE A 8 -10.70 -0.28 1.11
N GLN A 9 -10.86 -1.27 1.99
CA GLN A 9 -11.41 -1.13 3.34
C GLN A 9 -10.39 -1.44 4.44
N GLY A 10 -9.28 -0.71 4.45
CA GLY A 10 -8.20 -0.85 5.43
C GLY A 10 -7.58 -2.25 5.41
N CYS A 11 -7.09 -2.66 6.58
CA CYS A 11 -6.53 -3.98 6.82
C CYS A 11 -7.37 -4.78 7.80
N ASP A 12 -7.39 -6.09 7.62
CA ASP A 12 -7.90 -7.02 8.62
C ASP A 12 -6.92 -7.20 9.80
N ARG A 13 -7.28 -8.05 10.76
CA ARG A 13 -6.46 -8.33 11.96
C ARG A 13 -5.09 -8.94 11.66
N HIS A 14 -4.83 -9.37 10.43
CA HIS A 14 -3.58 -9.95 9.98
C HIS A 14 -2.79 -9.00 9.08
N GLY A 15 -3.15 -7.70 9.01
CA GLY A 15 -2.45 -6.73 8.16
C GLY A 15 -2.72 -6.92 6.66
N ARG A 16 -3.75 -7.69 6.29
CA ARG A 16 -4.12 -7.95 4.90
C ARG A 16 -5.11 -6.88 4.46
N ALA A 17 -4.78 -6.15 3.39
CA ALA A 17 -5.70 -5.15 2.85
C ALA A 17 -6.97 -5.82 2.31
N ILE A 18 -8.12 -5.17 2.53
CA ILE A 18 -9.44 -5.67 2.13
C ILE A 18 -9.90 -4.96 0.87
N ALA A 19 -9.98 -5.66 -0.25
CA ALA A 19 -10.55 -5.14 -1.50
C ALA A 19 -11.96 -5.69 -1.71
N VAL A 20 -12.94 -4.79 -1.89
CA VAL A 20 -14.33 -5.13 -2.16
C VAL A 20 -14.65 -4.86 -3.62
N PHE A 21 -15.06 -5.90 -4.33
CA PHE A 21 -15.49 -5.86 -5.73
C PHE A 21 -17.02 -5.88 -5.77
N VAL A 22 -17.63 -4.77 -6.20
CA VAL A 22 -19.08 -4.63 -6.30
C VAL A 22 -19.52 -5.02 -7.71
N GLY A 23 -19.90 -6.28 -7.89
CA GLY A 23 -20.20 -6.88 -9.18
C GLY A 23 -21.31 -6.15 -9.95
N GLY A 24 -22.36 -5.69 -9.26
CA GLY A 24 -23.46 -4.95 -9.90
C GLY A 24 -23.05 -3.65 -10.60
N ARG A 25 -21.93 -3.05 -10.19
CA ARG A 25 -21.36 -1.82 -10.78
C ARG A 25 -20.46 -2.10 -11.97
N HIS A 26 -20.21 -3.36 -12.32
CA HIS A 26 -19.34 -3.71 -13.44
C HIS A 26 -20.01 -3.42 -14.78
N VAL A 27 -19.37 -2.63 -15.64
CA VAL A 27 -19.83 -2.35 -17.00
C VAL A 27 -18.80 -2.92 -17.99
N PRO A 28 -19.20 -3.85 -18.89
CA PRO A 28 -18.32 -4.40 -19.92
C PRO A 28 -17.87 -3.34 -20.95
N GLY A 29 -16.67 -3.47 -21.50
CA GLY A 29 -16.20 -2.63 -22.64
C GLY A 29 -15.86 -1.17 -22.30
N GLY A 30 -15.47 -0.89 -21.06
CA GLY A 30 -15.51 0.46 -20.49
C GLY A 30 -14.45 1.46 -20.97
N LEU A 31 -14.70 2.16 -22.08
CA LEU A 31 -14.22 3.53 -22.28
C LEU A 31 -15.42 4.47 -22.35
N GLU A 32 -15.57 5.33 -21.34
CA GLU A 32 -16.07 6.68 -21.60
C GLU A 32 -14.83 7.55 -21.75
N PRO A 33 -14.74 8.38 -22.79
CA PRO A 33 -13.62 9.28 -22.96
C PRO A 33 -13.56 10.22 -21.75
N ARG A 34 -12.44 10.17 -21.01
CA ARG A 34 -12.06 11.26 -20.11
C ARG A 34 -12.07 12.54 -20.95
N PRO A 35 -12.78 13.62 -20.58
CA PRO A 35 -12.50 14.92 -21.17
C PRO A 35 -11.02 15.18 -20.86
N LEU A 36 -10.16 15.10 -21.87
CA LEU A 36 -8.79 15.55 -21.70
C LEU A 36 -8.92 16.99 -21.20
N ALA A 37 -8.41 17.24 -20.00
CA ALA A 37 -8.14 18.61 -19.59
C ALA A 37 -7.26 19.20 -20.69
N THR A 38 -7.81 20.16 -21.43
CA THR A 38 -7.11 20.90 -22.46
C THR A 38 -6.08 21.78 -21.77
N THR A 39 -4.94 21.22 -21.40
CA THR A 39 -3.74 22.03 -21.21
C THR A 39 -3.08 22.14 -22.56
N SER A 40 -3.40 23.23 -23.25
CA SER A 40 -2.66 23.69 -24.41
C SER A 40 -1.19 23.88 -24.03
N SER A 41 -0.31 23.06 -24.58
CA SER A 41 1.03 23.51 -24.95
C SER A 41 1.55 22.59 -26.06
N GLY A 42 1.88 23.19 -27.19
CA GLY A 42 2.32 22.49 -28.39
C GLY A 42 3.71 21.88 -28.22
N GLY A 43 3.95 20.79 -28.95
CA GLY A 43 5.26 20.17 -29.08
C GLY A 43 5.16 18.94 -29.95
N ALA A 44 5.91 18.94 -31.05
CA ALA A 44 5.77 18.00 -32.16
C ALA A 44 6.33 16.60 -31.87
N GLY A 45 5.70 15.61 -32.50
CA GLY A 45 6.37 14.41 -33.03
C GLY A 45 6.87 13.38 -32.02
N SER A 46 5.99 12.46 -31.61
CA SER A 46 6.40 11.07 -31.44
C SER A 46 5.37 10.17 -32.11
N ARG A 47 5.83 9.35 -33.07
CA ARG A 47 5.03 8.27 -33.65
C ARG A 47 4.96 7.19 -32.59
N ASP A 48 3.79 7.00 -31.99
CA ASP A 48 3.51 5.77 -31.27
C ASP A 48 3.54 4.61 -32.28
N PRO A 49 4.44 3.62 -32.11
CA PRO A 49 4.50 2.48 -33.00
C PRO A 49 3.39 1.50 -32.64
N ALA A 50 2.58 1.14 -33.66
CA ALA A 50 1.65 0.02 -33.68
C ALA A 50 0.59 -0.03 -32.56
N GLY A 51 -0.65 0.31 -32.94
CA GLY A 51 -1.82 0.26 -32.08
C GLY A 51 -2.02 -1.09 -31.37
N ALA A 52 -1.72 -1.12 -30.08
CA ALA A 52 -2.43 -1.99 -29.16
C ALA A 52 -3.90 -1.51 -29.11
N PRO A 53 -4.90 -2.42 -29.06
CA PRO A 53 -6.28 -2.00 -28.87
C PRO A 53 -6.37 -1.21 -27.55
N SER A 54 -6.60 0.09 -27.69
CA SER A 54 -6.57 1.12 -26.64
C SER A 54 -7.31 0.71 -25.37
N ASP A 55 -8.36 -0.09 -25.53
CA ASP A 55 -9.30 -0.43 -24.47
C ASP A 55 -8.72 -1.48 -23.49
N GLN A 56 -7.99 -2.49 -23.98
CA GLN A 56 -7.49 -3.57 -23.11
C GLN A 56 -6.30 -3.14 -22.26
N LEU A 57 -5.41 -2.33 -22.81
CA LEU A 57 -4.30 -1.77 -22.05
C LEU A 57 -4.80 -0.83 -20.96
N GLU A 58 -5.83 -0.03 -21.24
CA GLU A 58 -6.45 0.82 -20.22
C GLU A 58 -7.15 -0.02 -19.14
N VAL A 59 -7.83 -1.11 -19.50
CA VAL A 59 -8.37 -2.08 -18.54
C VAL A 59 -7.28 -2.64 -17.65
N GLN A 60 -6.16 -3.07 -18.24
CA GLN A 60 -5.02 -3.60 -17.49
C GLN A 60 -4.44 -2.55 -16.55
N ARG A 61 -4.19 -1.33 -17.03
CA ARG A 61 -3.68 -0.21 -16.20
C ARG A 61 -4.61 0.10 -15.03
N PHE A 62 -5.93 0.11 -15.27
CA PHE A 62 -6.91 0.32 -14.20
C PHE A 62 -6.81 -0.77 -13.13
N TYR A 63 -6.73 -2.04 -13.53
CA TYR A 63 -6.62 -3.11 -12.55
C TYR A 63 -5.27 -3.10 -11.82
N CYS A 64 -4.14 -2.77 -12.48
CA CYS A 64 -2.86 -2.56 -11.81
C CYS A 64 -2.95 -1.41 -10.79
N TYR A 65 -3.57 -0.29 -11.17
CA TYR A 65 -3.80 0.85 -10.28
C TYR A 65 -4.58 0.46 -9.01
N CYS A 66 -5.60 -0.40 -9.14
CA CYS A 66 -6.34 -0.94 -7.99
C CYS A 66 -5.52 -1.95 -7.16
N ALA A 67 -4.77 -2.83 -7.82
CA ALA A 67 -3.94 -3.84 -7.15
C ALA A 67 -2.81 -3.17 -6.35
N ASP A 68 -2.13 -2.19 -6.93
CA ASP A 68 -1.04 -1.45 -6.29
C ASP A 68 -1.54 -0.64 -5.09
N ALA A 69 -2.73 -0.04 -5.19
CA ALA A 69 -3.38 0.63 -4.05
C ALA A 69 -3.65 -0.35 -2.91
N THR A 70 -4.17 -1.54 -3.25
CA THR A 70 -4.49 -2.58 -2.28
C THR A 70 -3.22 -3.08 -1.59
N LEU A 71 -2.13 -3.28 -2.35
CA LEU A 71 -0.85 -3.68 -1.78
C LEU A 71 -0.24 -2.59 -0.89
N ALA A 72 -0.35 -1.33 -1.28
CA ALA A 72 0.17 -0.20 -0.51
C ALA A 72 -0.57 0.01 0.82
N GLU A 73 -1.82 -0.46 0.95
CA GLU A 73 -2.57 -0.45 2.20
C GLU A 73 -2.22 -1.62 3.14
N CYS A 74 -1.52 -2.66 2.66
CA CYS A 74 -1.12 -3.78 3.51
C CYS A 74 -0.13 -3.32 4.60
N ASP A 75 -0.24 -3.89 5.79
CA ASP A 75 0.75 -3.69 6.84
C ASP A 75 2.01 -4.53 6.53
N PRO A 76 3.16 -3.90 6.22
CA PRO A 76 4.35 -4.64 5.79
C PRO A 76 5.03 -5.40 6.94
N VAL A 77 4.75 -5.06 8.20
CA VAL A 77 5.33 -5.71 9.39
C VAL A 77 4.56 -6.98 9.71
N ILE A 78 3.23 -6.91 9.72
CA ILE A 78 2.36 -8.06 10.04
C ILE A 78 2.16 -8.96 8.81
N ASN A 79 2.10 -8.39 7.61
CA ASN A 79 1.86 -9.06 6.34
C ASN A 79 2.96 -8.75 5.30
N PRO A 80 4.21 -9.22 5.54
CA PRO A 80 5.35 -8.94 4.66
C PRO A 80 5.17 -9.52 3.24
N GLY A 81 4.32 -10.54 3.08
CA GLY A 81 3.97 -11.11 1.77
C GLY A 81 3.00 -10.24 0.95
N GLY A 82 2.44 -9.18 1.52
CA GLY A 82 1.48 -8.30 0.85
C GLY A 82 0.27 -9.07 0.34
N ARG A 83 -0.27 -10.00 1.14
CA ARG A 83 -1.48 -10.75 0.75
C ARG A 83 -2.73 -9.94 1.06
N SER A 84 -3.75 -10.04 0.23
CA SER A 84 -5.00 -9.28 0.36
C SER A 84 -6.21 -10.19 0.52
N VAL A 85 -7.22 -9.67 1.22
CA VAL A 85 -8.55 -10.26 1.35
C VAL A 85 -9.45 -9.66 0.27
N PHE A 86 -10.08 -10.50 -0.54
CA PHE A 86 -11.04 -10.04 -1.56
C PHE A 86 -12.46 -10.39 -1.12
N ILE A 87 -13.37 -9.44 -1.26
CA ILE A 87 -14.82 -9.65 -1.07
C ILE A 87 -15.50 -9.31 -2.38
N LEU A 88 -16.06 -10.32 -3.04
CA LEU A 88 -16.82 -10.18 -4.27
C LEU A 88 -18.31 -10.17 -3.94
N ASP A 89 -18.93 -8.99 -3.97
CA ASP A 89 -20.37 -8.80 -3.80
C ASP A 89 -21.08 -8.93 -5.15
N VAL A 90 -21.85 -9.99 -5.33
CA VAL A 90 -22.56 -10.30 -6.58
C VAL A 90 -24.07 -10.08 -6.51
N GLY A 91 -24.58 -9.40 -5.47
CA GLY A 91 -26.03 -9.28 -5.26
C GLY A 91 -26.79 -8.62 -6.43
N GLU A 92 -26.15 -7.66 -7.11
CA GLU A 92 -26.68 -6.97 -8.29
C GLU A 92 -25.99 -7.38 -9.59
N PHE A 93 -25.14 -8.41 -9.57
CA PHE A 93 -24.44 -8.89 -10.76
C PHE A 93 -25.37 -9.74 -11.63
N GLY A 94 -25.49 -9.39 -12.91
CA GLY A 94 -26.30 -10.13 -13.89
C GLY A 94 -25.66 -10.17 -15.28
N TRP A 95 -26.42 -10.66 -16.27
CA TRP A 95 -25.93 -10.86 -17.65
C TRP A 95 -25.32 -9.61 -18.29
N LYS A 96 -25.86 -8.42 -18.00
CA LYS A 96 -25.34 -7.13 -18.47
C LYS A 96 -23.94 -6.80 -17.93
N ASN A 97 -23.51 -7.45 -16.85
CA ASN A 97 -22.25 -7.21 -16.16
C ASN A 97 -21.16 -8.22 -16.56
N VAL A 98 -21.47 -9.22 -17.41
CA VAL A 98 -20.52 -10.24 -17.83
C VAL A 98 -19.53 -9.66 -18.83
N ASP A 99 -18.23 -9.68 -18.48
CA ASP A 99 -17.13 -9.22 -19.33
C ASP A 99 -16.02 -10.28 -19.38
N LEU A 100 -16.08 -11.14 -20.41
CA LEU A 100 -15.10 -12.20 -20.60
C LEU A 100 -13.71 -11.68 -20.99
N LEU A 101 -13.64 -10.56 -21.72
CA LEU A 101 -12.37 -9.95 -22.12
C LEU A 101 -11.72 -9.27 -20.92
N GLY A 102 -12.48 -8.49 -20.15
CA GLY A 102 -12.01 -7.90 -18.89
C GLY A 102 -11.56 -8.96 -17.89
N ALA A 103 -12.29 -10.08 -17.77
CA ALA A 103 -11.87 -11.21 -16.95
C ALA A 103 -10.55 -11.82 -17.45
N LYS A 104 -10.40 -12.08 -18.75
CA LYS A 104 -9.15 -12.59 -19.34
C LYS A 104 -7.97 -11.64 -19.06
N THR A 105 -8.15 -10.34 -19.22
CA THR A 105 -7.13 -9.32 -18.92
C THR A 105 -6.76 -9.32 -17.43
N LEU A 106 -7.76 -9.36 -16.54
CA LEU A 106 -7.55 -9.42 -15.09
C LEU A 106 -6.73 -10.66 -14.70
N PHE A 107 -7.14 -11.85 -15.15
CA PHE A 107 -6.44 -13.10 -14.84
C PHE A 107 -5.02 -13.13 -15.40
N GLY A 108 -4.84 -12.70 -16.65
CA GLY A 108 -3.50 -12.62 -17.25
C GLY A 108 -2.56 -11.70 -16.48
N MET A 109 -3.06 -10.55 -16.02
CA MET A 109 -2.28 -9.61 -15.23
C MET A 109 -1.97 -10.13 -13.81
N ILE A 110 -2.94 -10.77 -13.14
CA ILE A 110 -2.70 -11.39 -11.82
C ILE A 110 -1.59 -12.46 -11.94
N GLN A 111 -1.66 -13.32 -12.95
CA GLN A 111 -0.67 -14.37 -13.19
C GLN A 111 0.72 -13.83 -13.55
N ALA A 112 0.80 -12.66 -14.19
CA ALA A 112 2.07 -12.07 -14.59
C ALA A 112 2.75 -11.24 -13.49
N HIS A 113 1.98 -10.53 -12.65
CA HIS A 113 2.52 -9.49 -11.77
C HIS A 113 2.11 -9.62 -10.29
N TYR A 114 1.00 -10.31 -9.99
CA TYR A 114 0.42 -10.36 -8.64
C TYR A 114 0.20 -11.81 -8.18
N VAL A 115 1.20 -12.65 -8.46
CA VAL A 115 1.21 -14.07 -8.09
C VAL A 115 1.19 -14.21 -6.56
N GLU A 116 0.41 -15.18 -6.07
CA GLU A 116 0.29 -15.52 -4.63
C GLU A 116 -0.18 -14.39 -3.71
N ARG A 117 -0.76 -13.31 -4.26
CA ARG A 117 -1.27 -12.18 -3.46
C ARG A 117 -2.64 -12.41 -2.83
N LEU A 118 -3.42 -13.39 -3.29
CA LEU A 118 -4.73 -13.68 -2.70
C LEU A 118 -4.57 -14.47 -1.39
N ALA A 119 -5.08 -13.92 -0.28
CA ALA A 119 -5.22 -14.63 1.00
C ALA A 119 -6.52 -15.43 1.06
N VAL A 120 -7.66 -14.77 0.83
CA VAL A 120 -9.00 -15.35 0.85
C VAL A 120 -9.91 -14.53 -0.08
N LEU A 121 -10.82 -15.20 -0.77
CA LEU A 121 -11.88 -14.62 -1.59
C LEU A 121 -13.23 -14.98 -0.99
N TYR A 122 -13.88 -14.01 -0.37
CA TYR A 122 -15.27 -14.13 0.06
C TYR A 122 -16.21 -13.81 -1.11
N VAL A 123 -17.18 -14.66 -1.38
CA VAL A 123 -18.24 -14.42 -2.37
C VAL A 123 -19.54 -14.13 -1.62
N HIS A 124 -19.99 -12.88 -1.67
CA HIS A 124 -21.17 -12.38 -0.96
C HIS A 124 -22.38 -12.26 -1.88
N ASN A 125 -23.59 -12.47 -1.33
CA ASN A 125 -24.86 -12.42 -2.07
C ASN A 125 -24.91 -13.35 -3.31
N ALA A 126 -24.24 -14.50 -3.24
CA ALA A 126 -24.23 -15.47 -4.34
C ALA A 126 -25.60 -16.16 -4.50
N GLY A 127 -26.25 -15.94 -5.64
CA GLY A 127 -27.43 -16.71 -6.04
C GLY A 127 -27.10 -18.14 -6.49
N ALA A 128 -28.11 -19.01 -6.57
CA ALA A 128 -27.95 -20.41 -6.98
C ALA A 128 -27.22 -20.58 -8.33
N ALA A 129 -27.45 -19.68 -9.29
CA ALA A 129 -26.79 -19.70 -10.59
C ALA A 129 -25.25 -19.62 -10.47
N LEU A 130 -24.72 -18.76 -9.59
CA LEU A 130 -23.27 -18.62 -9.40
C LEU A 130 -22.67 -19.85 -8.73
N TYR A 131 -23.38 -20.45 -7.77
CA TYR A 131 -22.98 -21.73 -7.18
C TYR A 131 -22.90 -22.84 -8.23
N HIS A 132 -23.88 -22.94 -9.12
CA HIS A 132 -23.86 -23.92 -10.21
C HIS A 132 -22.70 -23.69 -11.17
N LEU A 133 -22.44 -22.44 -11.55
CA LEU A 133 -21.30 -22.09 -12.39
C LEU A 133 -19.98 -22.43 -11.70
N TYR A 134 -19.83 -22.10 -10.42
CA TYR A 134 -18.63 -22.44 -9.64
C TYR A 134 -18.40 -23.95 -9.61
N ARG A 135 -19.45 -24.77 -9.39
CA ARG A 135 -19.33 -26.24 -9.41
C ARG A 135 -18.89 -26.78 -10.77
N LEU A 136 -19.29 -26.14 -11.86
CA LEU A 136 -18.86 -26.54 -13.20
C LEU A 136 -17.38 -26.25 -13.44
N VAL A 137 -16.88 -25.10 -12.95
CA VAL A 137 -15.46 -24.72 -13.12
C VAL A 137 -14.55 -25.27 -12.03
N TYR A 138 -15.11 -25.69 -10.89
CA TYR A 138 -14.40 -26.24 -9.73
C TYR A 138 -13.27 -27.20 -10.08
N PRO A 139 -13.46 -28.26 -10.91
CA PRO A 139 -12.39 -29.21 -11.21
C PRO A 139 -11.17 -28.61 -11.93
N PHE A 140 -11.31 -27.43 -12.54
CA PHE A 140 -10.25 -26.74 -13.27
C PHE A 140 -9.48 -25.71 -12.44
N ILE A 141 -9.96 -25.38 -11.23
CA ILE A 141 -9.29 -24.45 -10.32
C ILE A 141 -8.18 -25.19 -9.59
N ASP A 142 -7.00 -24.60 -9.40
CA ASP A 142 -5.94 -25.19 -8.57
C ASP A 142 -6.40 -25.41 -7.11
N PRO A 143 -6.04 -26.52 -6.42
CA PRO A 143 -6.48 -26.80 -5.06
C PRO A 143 -6.20 -25.67 -4.05
N VAL A 144 -5.02 -25.04 -4.11
CA VAL A 144 -4.66 -23.93 -3.19
C VAL A 144 -5.57 -22.73 -3.42
N THR A 145 -5.98 -22.50 -4.67
CA THR A 145 -6.95 -21.44 -4.98
C THR A 145 -8.35 -21.78 -4.48
N ARG A 146 -8.79 -23.05 -4.58
CA ARG A 146 -10.11 -23.49 -4.08
C ARG A 146 -10.25 -23.28 -2.57
N ASP A 147 -9.21 -23.60 -1.80
CA ASP A 147 -9.22 -23.47 -0.34
C ASP A 147 -9.34 -22.02 0.13
N LYS A 148 -9.02 -21.07 -0.75
CA LYS A 148 -9.17 -19.63 -0.49
C LYS A 148 -10.56 -19.09 -0.82
N ILE A 149 -11.41 -19.83 -1.53
CA ILE A 149 -12.72 -19.36 -1.97
C ILE A 149 -13.77 -19.73 -0.93
N VAL A 150 -14.39 -18.72 -0.32
CA VAL A 150 -15.42 -18.88 0.71
C VAL A 150 -16.71 -18.24 0.22
N PHE A 151 -17.71 -19.06 -0.08
CA PHE A 151 -19.05 -18.55 -0.33
C PHE A 151 -19.73 -18.21 1.00
N LEU A 152 -20.15 -16.95 1.15
CA LEU A 152 -20.86 -16.52 2.35
C LEU A 152 -22.31 -17.03 2.31
N PRO A 153 -22.89 -17.36 3.48
CA PRO A 153 -24.30 -17.71 3.59
C PRO A 153 -25.22 -16.61 3.04
N PRO A 154 -26.39 -16.96 2.50
CA PRO A 154 -27.40 -15.98 2.10
C PRO A 154 -27.96 -15.17 3.27
N ASP A 155 -27.94 -15.74 4.48
CA ASP A 155 -28.31 -15.03 5.70
C ASP A 155 -27.28 -13.95 6.04
N ALA A 156 -27.72 -12.69 6.10
CA ALA A 156 -26.85 -11.54 6.30
C ALA A 156 -26.17 -11.57 7.69
N GLY A 157 -26.83 -12.10 8.71
CA GLY A 157 -26.26 -12.24 10.06
C GLY A 157 -25.10 -13.23 10.07
N ALA A 158 -25.32 -14.44 9.54
CA ALA A 158 -24.30 -15.47 9.42
C ALA A 158 -23.13 -15.05 8.52
N ALA A 159 -23.41 -14.36 7.41
CA ALA A 159 -22.35 -13.79 6.56
C ALA A 159 -21.51 -12.76 7.32
N ARG A 160 -22.16 -11.84 8.04
CA ARG A 160 -21.48 -10.85 8.89
C ARG A 160 -20.63 -11.52 9.97
N GLU A 161 -21.13 -12.56 10.63
CA GLU A 161 -20.37 -13.31 11.65
C GLU A 161 -19.10 -13.96 11.10
N ILE A 162 -19.15 -14.51 9.88
CA ILE A 162 -17.97 -15.09 9.22
C ILE A 162 -16.93 -14.00 8.92
N LEU A 163 -17.35 -12.87 8.34
CA LEU A 163 -16.46 -11.76 8.04
C LEU A 163 -15.83 -11.18 9.33
N ALA A 164 -16.62 -11.06 10.40
CA ALA A 164 -16.20 -10.47 11.68
C ALA A 164 -15.09 -11.24 12.41
N ARG A 165 -14.81 -12.49 12.02
CA ARG A 165 -13.74 -13.31 12.63
C ARG A 165 -12.38 -12.65 12.47
N ASP A 166 -12.08 -12.21 11.25
CA ASP A 166 -10.78 -11.64 10.90
C ASP A 166 -10.87 -10.15 10.56
N ILE A 167 -12.04 -9.67 10.12
CA ILE A 167 -12.23 -8.30 9.65
C ILE A 167 -12.96 -7.47 10.70
N ASP A 168 -12.45 -6.28 11.01
CA ASP A 168 -13.18 -5.31 11.81
C ASP A 168 -14.36 -4.74 11.00
N LEU A 169 -15.58 -4.91 11.51
CA LEU A 169 -16.80 -4.44 10.86
C LEU A 169 -16.91 -2.91 10.82
N ALA A 170 -16.10 -2.19 11.60
CA ALA A 170 -15.94 -0.75 11.46
C ALA A 170 -15.33 -0.33 10.11
N LEU A 171 -14.61 -1.25 9.45
CA LEU A 171 -14.00 -1.01 8.14
C LEU A 171 -14.95 -1.33 6.98
N LEU A 172 -15.85 -2.29 7.17
CA LEU A 172 -16.73 -2.75 6.09
C LEU A 172 -17.91 -1.79 5.84
N PRO A 173 -18.32 -1.59 4.58
CA PRO A 173 -19.51 -0.80 4.26
C PRO A 173 -20.80 -1.46 4.77
N PRO A 174 -21.89 -0.69 4.94
CA PRO A 174 -23.19 -1.23 5.36
C PRO A 174 -23.73 -2.37 4.48
N SER A 175 -23.40 -2.36 3.18
CA SER A 175 -23.80 -3.44 2.26
C SER A 175 -23.18 -4.81 2.59
N LEU A 176 -22.09 -4.84 3.35
CA LEU A 176 -21.44 -6.06 3.85
C LEU A 176 -21.73 -6.28 5.34
N GLY A 177 -22.74 -5.60 5.86
CA GLY A 177 -23.09 -5.64 7.28
C GLY A 177 -22.04 -4.98 8.16
N GLY A 178 -21.31 -3.95 7.71
CA GLY A 178 -20.44 -3.13 8.55
C GLY A 178 -21.02 -1.74 8.86
N ILE A 179 -20.19 -0.84 9.38
CA ILE A 179 -20.56 0.57 9.64
C ILE A 179 -19.58 1.58 9.00
N GLY A 180 -18.57 1.09 8.29
CA GLY A 180 -17.52 1.88 7.68
C GLY A 180 -17.98 2.65 6.45
N LYS A 181 -17.29 3.76 6.17
CA LYS A 181 -17.45 4.48 4.90
C LYS A 181 -16.83 3.67 3.77
N ALA A 182 -17.56 3.50 2.67
CA ALA A 182 -16.97 2.97 1.45
C ALA A 182 -15.87 3.90 0.91
N ARG A 183 -14.62 3.42 0.84
CA ARG A 183 -13.51 4.18 0.28
C ARG A 183 -13.22 3.73 -1.15
N SER A 184 -13.26 4.68 -2.09
CA SER A 184 -12.89 4.45 -3.48
C SER A 184 -11.38 4.37 -3.65
N VAL A 185 -10.92 3.73 -4.74
CA VAL A 185 -9.48 3.60 -5.03
C VAL A 185 -8.77 4.97 -5.12
N PRO A 186 -9.33 6.02 -5.76
CA PRO A 186 -8.70 7.35 -5.76
C PRO A 186 -8.59 8.00 -4.38
N GLU A 187 -9.61 7.88 -3.52
CA GLU A 187 -9.54 8.38 -2.14
C GLU A 187 -8.42 7.67 -1.37
N VAL A 188 -8.29 6.36 -1.54
CA VAL A 188 -7.25 5.56 -0.88
C VAL A 188 -5.86 5.96 -1.37
N TRP A 189 -5.67 6.22 -2.66
CA TRP A 189 -4.40 6.78 -3.15
C TRP A 189 -4.08 8.14 -2.55
N ALA A 190 -5.06 9.04 -2.44
CA ALA A 190 -4.85 10.33 -1.78
C ALA A 190 -4.42 10.17 -0.31
N GLU A 191 -5.01 9.20 0.40
CA GLU A 191 -4.60 8.84 1.78
C GLU A 191 -3.17 8.27 1.83
N ILE A 192 -2.81 7.38 0.90
CA ILE A 192 -1.46 6.81 0.78
C ILE A 192 -0.43 7.91 0.50
N ASP A 193 -0.71 8.80 -0.46
CA ASP A 193 0.21 9.87 -0.84
C ASP A 193 0.41 10.87 0.31
N ALA A 194 -0.67 11.20 1.03
CA ALA A 194 -0.59 12.04 2.23
C ALA A 194 0.25 11.38 3.34
N ARG A 195 0.09 10.06 3.56
CA ARG A 195 0.87 9.29 4.54
C ARG A 195 2.35 9.29 4.18
N ARG A 196 2.68 8.97 2.92
CA ARG A 196 4.06 8.97 2.42
C ARG A 196 4.70 10.35 2.49
N ALA A 197 3.98 11.41 2.15
CA ALA A 197 4.47 12.77 2.28
C ALA A 197 4.78 13.14 3.74
N ALA A 198 3.91 12.75 4.68
CA ALA A 198 4.12 12.96 6.11
C ALA A 198 5.33 12.15 6.64
N GLU A 199 5.51 10.91 6.19
CA GLU A 199 6.69 10.09 6.55
C GLU A 199 7.99 10.73 6.06
N VAL A 200 8.04 11.17 4.80
CA VAL A 200 9.21 11.87 4.24
C VAL A 200 9.50 13.16 5.02
N ALA A 201 8.47 13.94 5.35
CA ALA A 201 8.63 15.15 6.17
C ALA A 201 9.14 14.82 7.58
N GLY A 202 8.65 13.74 8.20
CA GLY A 202 9.12 13.26 9.51
C GLY A 202 10.58 12.82 9.50
N VAL A 203 10.99 12.08 8.47
CA VAL A 203 12.40 11.68 8.28
C VAL A 203 13.29 12.90 8.07
N ALA A 204 12.86 13.87 7.26
CA ALA A 204 13.60 15.11 7.05
C ALA A 204 13.72 15.93 8.35
N ALA A 205 12.64 16.03 9.13
CA ALA A 205 12.66 16.72 10.43
C ALA A 205 13.58 16.02 11.45
N ALA A 206 13.54 14.68 11.52
CA ALA A 206 14.44 13.91 12.37
C ALA A 206 15.92 14.08 11.96
N ALA A 207 16.20 14.11 10.65
CA ALA A 207 17.55 14.36 10.14
C ALA A 207 18.04 15.77 10.47
N ALA A 208 17.17 16.79 10.35
CA ALA A 208 17.50 18.17 10.71
C ALA A 208 17.78 18.31 12.22
N ALA A 209 16.97 17.68 13.08
CA ALA A 209 17.20 17.68 14.52
C ALA A 209 18.50 16.96 14.91
N ALA A 210 18.84 15.86 14.22
CA ALA A 210 20.12 15.18 14.41
C ALA A 210 21.31 16.05 14.00
N ALA A 211 21.21 16.80 12.90
CA ALA A 211 22.24 17.74 12.45
C ALA A 211 22.46 18.88 13.45
N ASP A 212 21.38 19.48 13.97
CA ASP A 212 21.45 20.54 14.99
C ASP A 212 22.10 20.03 16.29
N SER A 213 21.79 18.80 16.70
CA SER A 213 22.44 18.17 17.87
C SER A 213 23.93 17.86 17.65
N SER A 214 24.33 17.55 16.41
CA SER A 214 25.75 17.34 16.09
C SER A 214 26.52 18.65 16.04
N ASP A 215 25.91 19.72 15.54
CA ASP A 215 26.50 21.05 15.55
C ASP A 215 26.68 21.55 16.99
N ASP A 216 25.69 21.39 17.88
CA ASP A 216 25.82 21.74 19.31
C ASP A 216 26.94 20.95 20.01
N LEU A 217 27.11 19.66 19.68
CA LEU A 217 28.21 18.85 20.20
C LEU A 217 29.58 19.33 19.73
N THR A 218 29.71 19.74 18.45
CA THR A 218 30.96 20.29 17.91
C THR A 218 31.31 21.64 18.53
N VAL A 219 30.32 22.52 18.72
CA VAL A 219 30.51 23.82 19.39
C VAL A 219 30.99 23.63 20.82
N ASN A 220 30.47 22.63 21.54
CA ASN A 220 30.90 22.33 22.91
C ASN A 220 32.32 21.75 22.97
N ILE A 221 32.71 20.92 22.00
CA ILE A 221 34.09 20.41 21.87
C ILE A 221 35.07 21.55 21.56
N ASP A 222 34.72 22.45 20.63
CA ASP A 222 35.56 23.59 20.27
C ASP A 222 35.68 24.58 21.43
N ALA A 223 34.59 24.84 22.15
CA ALA A 223 34.60 25.66 23.36
C ALA A 223 35.45 25.03 24.48
N ALA A 224 35.38 23.71 24.65
CA ALA A 224 36.22 22.97 25.60
C ALA A 224 37.71 23.01 25.19
N ALA A 225 38.01 22.84 23.91
CA ALA A 225 39.36 22.94 23.36
C ALA A 225 39.93 24.37 23.48
N ALA A 226 39.11 25.40 23.28
CA ALA A 226 39.49 26.79 23.47
C ALA A 226 39.76 27.12 24.95
N ARG A 227 38.93 26.61 25.88
CA ARG A 227 39.16 26.73 27.34
C ARG A 227 40.46 26.03 27.76
N ALA A 228 40.75 24.85 27.21
CA ALA A 228 42.00 24.12 27.48
C ALA A 228 43.24 24.89 26.96
N LYS A 229 43.16 25.47 25.75
CA LYS A 229 44.23 26.34 25.19
C LYS A 229 44.42 27.62 26.00
N GLY A 230 43.34 28.26 26.46
CA GLY A 230 43.40 29.45 27.32
C GLY A 230 44.01 29.16 28.69
N ALA A 231 43.67 28.02 29.30
CA ALA A 231 44.27 27.57 30.56
C ALA A 231 45.76 27.21 30.42
N ALA A 232 46.19 26.74 29.25
CA ALA A 232 47.61 26.51 28.94
C ALA A 232 48.38 27.83 28.73
N ALA A 233 47.76 28.84 28.11
CA ALA A 233 48.38 30.16 27.91
C ALA A 233 48.50 30.99 29.20
N ALA A 234 47.57 30.82 30.15
CA ALA A 234 47.61 31.47 31.46
C ALA A 234 48.70 30.88 32.40
N ARG A 235 49.20 29.67 32.10
CA ARG A 235 50.42 29.12 32.72
C ARG A 235 51.62 29.67 31.94
N GLY A 236 52.10 30.86 32.33
CA GLY A 236 53.31 31.44 31.75
C GLY A 236 54.51 30.46 31.76
N PRO A 237 55.55 30.70 30.93
CA PRO A 237 56.62 29.74 30.60
C PRO A 237 57.43 29.24 31.82
N ALA A 238 57.25 29.83 33.01
CA ALA A 238 57.87 29.38 34.24
C ALA A 238 57.31 28.04 34.80
N ALA A 239 56.13 27.59 34.38
CA ALA A 239 55.53 26.35 34.87
C ALA A 239 55.89 25.10 34.04
N ALA A 240 56.21 25.26 32.75
CA ALA A 240 56.57 24.15 31.86
C ALA A 240 57.97 23.57 32.18
N ALA A 241 58.87 24.38 32.74
CA ALA A 241 60.22 23.95 33.12
C ALA A 241 60.26 23.07 34.39
N LYS A 242 59.19 23.06 35.22
CA LYS A 242 59.16 22.23 36.44
C LYS A 242 58.56 20.84 36.25
N LEU A 243 57.87 20.55 35.14
CA LEU A 243 57.31 19.20 34.91
C LEU A 243 58.29 18.23 34.23
N ASN A 244 59.15 18.70 33.32
CA ASN A 244 60.11 17.81 32.65
C ASN A 244 61.32 17.40 33.52
N ALA A 245 61.55 18.08 34.65
CA ALA A 245 62.57 17.66 35.62
C ALA A 245 62.07 16.56 36.59
N ALA A 246 60.75 16.39 36.75
CA ALA A 246 60.18 15.35 37.61
C ALA A 246 60.03 14.00 36.89
N ALA A 247 59.80 13.99 35.58
CA ALA A 247 59.63 12.75 34.81
C ALA A 247 60.94 12.04 34.42
N ALA A 248 62.10 12.70 34.55
CA ALA A 248 63.40 12.10 34.21
C ALA A 248 64.12 11.43 35.41
N VAL A 249 63.51 11.43 36.61
CA VAL A 249 64.07 10.76 37.80
C VAL A 249 63.40 9.41 38.09
N GLU A 250 62.27 9.08 37.44
CA GLU A 250 61.50 7.85 37.73
C GLU A 250 61.61 6.77 36.64
N VAL A 251 62.72 6.73 35.90
CA VAL A 251 63.10 5.60 35.00
C VAL A 251 64.55 5.13 35.26
N ALA A 252 65.21 5.63 36.31
CA ALA A 252 66.58 5.21 36.65
C ALA A 252 66.84 5.06 38.16
N ALA A 253 65.82 4.72 38.95
CA ALA A 253 65.96 4.27 40.34
C ALA A 253 64.93 3.18 40.65
#